data_AF-A0A7S0LSU6-F1
#
_entry.id   AF-A0A7S0LSU6-F1
#
_cell.length_a   1.000
_cell.length_b   1.000
_cell.length_c   1.000
_cell.angle_alpha   90.00
_cell.angle_beta   90.00
_cell.angle_gamma   90.00
#
_symmetry.space_group_name_H-M   'P 1'
#
loop_
_entity.id
_entity.type
_entity.pdbx_description
1 polymer ?
#
loop_
_entity_poly.entity_id
_entity_poly.type
_entity_poly.pdbx_seq_one_letter_code
_entity_poly.pdbx_strand_id
1 'polypeptide(L)'
;MADGSGELREGSIARVEGLAKRTDLNGLKVVLLRWHGDVERWATRCEATGEIVRVRPTNLIWESEAPAAEVKEASDACGSGETLQSLGVPLSAVLPGTRSIDIAGATHGESESDYKALLDADGINAFAMQCRFCGCSVLPKGKVKFVDTQVDLPPLPSKDKKAASIGGGVPMESVSGFWHVKDKFDFDNMGVTRPIEGGLRYIICAECDIGPIGWFRDETSMHVALERVRYR
;
A
#
# COMPACT_ATOMS: atom_id res chain seq x y z
N MET A 1 6.63 -40.94 -29.41
CA MET A 1 5.82 -39.69 -29.42
C MET A 1 6.59 -38.69 -28.57
N ALA A 2 6.66 -37.42 -28.97
CA ALA A 2 7.53 -36.46 -28.29
C ALA A 2 7.00 -36.16 -26.89
N ASP A 3 7.84 -36.38 -25.89
CA ASP A 3 7.69 -35.79 -24.57
C ASP A 3 7.83 -34.27 -24.72
N GLY A 4 6.76 -33.56 -24.35
CA GLY A 4 6.64 -32.11 -24.44
C GLY A 4 6.61 -31.45 -23.07
N SER A 5 7.09 -32.09 -21.99
CA SER A 5 7.14 -31.49 -20.66
C SER A 5 8.27 -30.45 -20.54
N GLY A 6 8.20 -29.40 -21.35
CA GLY A 6 9.00 -28.20 -21.20
C GLY A 6 8.74 -27.60 -19.82
N GLU A 7 9.74 -27.66 -18.95
CA GLU A 7 9.58 -27.31 -17.54
C GLU A 7 9.33 -25.81 -17.40
N LEU A 8 8.16 -25.45 -16.88
CA LEU A 8 7.76 -24.06 -16.65
C LEU A 8 8.77 -23.40 -15.71
N ARG A 9 9.51 -22.41 -16.23
CA ARG A 9 10.61 -21.71 -15.55
C ARG A 9 10.49 -20.19 -15.74
N GLU A 10 11.12 -19.44 -14.85
CA GLU A 10 11.24 -17.97 -14.97
C GLU A 10 11.93 -17.63 -16.30
N GLY A 11 11.34 -16.72 -17.09
CA GLY A 11 11.77 -16.42 -18.46
C GLY A 11 11.18 -17.30 -19.57
N SER A 12 10.39 -18.35 -19.27
CA SER A 12 9.75 -19.16 -20.31
C SER A 12 8.54 -18.48 -20.96
N ILE A 13 8.30 -18.72 -22.25
CA ILE A 13 7.03 -18.42 -22.92
C ILE A 13 6.11 -19.63 -22.80
N ALA A 14 4.87 -19.38 -22.38
CA ALA A 14 3.79 -20.36 -22.38
C ALA A 14 2.52 -19.78 -23.02
N ARG A 15 1.63 -20.66 -23.47
CA ARG A 15 0.26 -20.32 -23.88
C ARG A 15 -0.68 -20.56 -22.72
N VAL A 16 -1.59 -19.61 -22.48
CA VAL A 16 -2.66 -19.77 -21.47
C VAL A 16 -3.81 -20.59 -22.05
N GLU A 17 -4.31 -21.58 -21.30
CA GLU A 17 -5.49 -22.35 -21.68
C GLU A 17 -6.35 -22.76 -20.46
N GLY A 18 -7.60 -23.15 -20.68
CA GLY A 18 -8.48 -23.71 -19.65
C GLY A 18 -8.96 -22.71 -18.58
N LEU A 19 -8.75 -21.40 -18.73
CA LEU A 19 -9.27 -20.41 -17.79
C LEU A 19 -10.79 -20.26 -17.94
N ALA A 20 -11.54 -20.78 -16.97
CA ALA A 20 -13.01 -20.71 -16.95
C ALA A 20 -13.58 -19.34 -16.53
N LYS A 21 -12.77 -18.44 -15.93
CA LYS A 21 -13.22 -17.10 -15.48
C LYS A 21 -12.74 -15.94 -16.34
N ARG A 22 -11.72 -16.16 -17.19
CA ARG A 22 -11.21 -15.23 -18.19
C ARG A 22 -10.84 -16.01 -19.44
N THR A 23 -11.87 -16.38 -20.20
CA THR A 23 -11.74 -17.11 -21.46
C THR A 23 -11.12 -16.25 -22.56
N ASP A 24 -11.17 -14.93 -22.42
CA ASP A 24 -10.47 -13.90 -23.20
C ASP A 24 -8.95 -14.06 -23.22
N LEU A 25 -8.36 -14.69 -22.20
CA LEU A 25 -6.92 -14.98 -22.14
C LEU A 25 -6.53 -16.34 -22.74
N ASN A 26 -7.49 -17.23 -23.02
CA ASN A 26 -7.17 -18.55 -23.56
C ASN A 26 -6.65 -18.43 -25.01
N GLY A 27 -5.56 -19.12 -25.31
CA GLY A 27 -4.87 -19.05 -26.59
C GLY A 27 -3.77 -17.98 -26.67
N LEU A 28 -3.71 -17.01 -25.73
CA LEU A 28 -2.68 -15.96 -25.71
C LEU A 28 -1.33 -16.47 -25.20
N LYS A 29 -0.26 -15.87 -25.75
CA LYS A 29 1.12 -16.05 -25.29
C LYS A 29 1.40 -15.18 -24.06
N VAL A 30 2.07 -15.76 -23.06
CA VAL A 30 2.50 -15.10 -21.83
C VAL A 30 3.94 -15.48 -21.48
N VAL A 31 4.70 -14.51 -20.97
CA VAL A 31 6.05 -14.73 -20.43
C VAL A 31 5.96 -14.99 -18.93
N LEU A 32 6.50 -16.11 -18.45
CA LEU A 32 6.60 -16.44 -17.03
C LEU A 32 7.60 -15.50 -16.36
N LEU A 33 7.12 -14.62 -15.48
CA LEU A 33 7.97 -13.69 -14.73
C LEU A 33 8.52 -14.36 -13.48
N ARG A 34 7.64 -14.92 -12.65
CA ARG A 34 8.02 -15.58 -11.40
C ARG A 34 7.03 -16.63 -10.91
N TRP A 35 7.51 -17.61 -10.16
CA TRP A 35 6.66 -18.53 -9.41
C TRP A 35 6.18 -17.91 -8.10
N HIS A 36 4.93 -18.19 -7.73
CA HIS A 36 4.38 -17.91 -6.39
C HIS A 36 3.90 -19.24 -5.78
N GLY A 37 4.76 -19.86 -4.97
CA GLY A 37 4.47 -21.13 -4.29
C GLY A 37 3.24 -21.06 -3.39
N ASP A 38 3.06 -19.93 -2.69
CA ASP A 38 1.98 -19.67 -1.72
C ASP A 38 0.55 -19.81 -2.31
N VAL A 39 0.43 -19.74 -3.63
CA VAL A 39 -0.85 -19.84 -4.38
C VAL A 39 -0.81 -20.84 -5.54
N GLU A 40 0.32 -21.53 -5.72
CA GLU A 40 0.63 -22.44 -6.85
C GLU A 40 0.34 -21.82 -8.23
N ARG A 41 0.84 -20.60 -8.45
CA ARG A 41 0.65 -19.88 -9.72
C ARG A 41 1.90 -19.17 -10.19
N TRP A 42 2.05 -19.12 -11.49
CA TRP A 42 2.97 -18.22 -12.17
C TRP A 42 2.34 -16.82 -12.23
N ALA A 43 3.13 -15.78 -11.93
CA ALA A 43 2.86 -14.46 -12.46
C ALA A 43 3.42 -14.42 -13.89
N THR A 44 2.56 -14.17 -14.86
CA THR A 44 2.90 -14.16 -16.28
C THR A 44 2.50 -12.84 -16.93
N ARG A 45 3.37 -12.25 -17.75
CA ARG A 45 3.07 -11.04 -18.53
C ARG A 45 2.47 -11.45 -19.87
N CYS A 46 1.28 -10.97 -20.20
CA CYS A 46 0.70 -11.16 -21.52
C CYS A 46 1.49 -10.39 -22.59
N GLU A 47 1.88 -11.07 -23.67
CA GLU A 47 2.63 -10.46 -24.77
C GLU A 47 1.78 -9.45 -25.54
N ALA A 48 0.48 -9.75 -25.72
CA ALA A 48 -0.43 -8.92 -26.51
C ALA A 48 -0.98 -7.68 -25.78
N THR A 49 -0.95 -7.66 -24.45
CA THR A 49 -1.56 -6.56 -23.64
C THR A 49 -0.63 -5.95 -22.59
N GLY A 50 0.52 -6.55 -22.31
CA GLY A 50 1.41 -6.18 -21.20
C GLY A 50 0.86 -6.51 -19.80
N GLU A 51 -0.39 -6.95 -19.67
CA GLU A 51 -1.04 -7.23 -18.38
C GLU A 51 -0.33 -8.38 -17.65
N ILE A 52 -0.03 -8.21 -16.35
CA ILE A 52 0.53 -9.28 -15.51
C ILE A 52 -0.61 -10.05 -14.85
N VAL A 53 -0.78 -11.31 -15.25
CA VAL A 53 -1.87 -12.20 -14.85
C VAL A 53 -1.33 -13.39 -14.03
N ARG A 54 -2.14 -13.94 -13.11
CA ARG A 54 -1.71 -15.05 -12.23
C ARG A 54 -2.38 -16.37 -12.62
N VAL A 55 -1.63 -17.25 -13.27
CA VAL A 55 -2.13 -18.48 -13.92
C VAL A 55 -1.57 -19.73 -13.24
N ARG A 56 -2.40 -20.79 -13.10
CA ARG A 56 -1.93 -22.10 -12.58
C ARG A 56 -1.04 -22.80 -13.61
N PRO A 57 -0.08 -23.65 -13.20
CA PRO A 57 0.73 -24.43 -14.15
C PRO A 57 -0.12 -25.37 -15.01
N THR A 58 -1.25 -25.88 -14.47
CA THR A 58 -2.27 -26.66 -15.21
C THR A 58 -2.95 -25.90 -16.35
N ASN A 59 -2.74 -24.59 -16.44
CA ASN A 59 -3.35 -23.67 -17.38
C ASN A 59 -2.30 -22.95 -18.24
N LEU A 60 -1.07 -23.49 -18.27
CA LEU A 60 0.07 -22.97 -19.01
C LEU A 60 0.73 -24.11 -19.80
N ILE A 61 0.66 -24.02 -21.12
CA ILE A 61 1.34 -24.94 -22.04
C ILE A 61 2.66 -24.26 -22.44
N TRP A 62 3.80 -24.83 -22.04
CA TRP A 62 5.11 -24.31 -22.44
C TRP A 62 5.28 -24.32 -23.98
N GLU A 63 5.87 -23.26 -24.54
CA GLU A 63 6.13 -23.16 -25.98
C GLU A 63 7.60 -22.94 -26.33
N SER A 64 8.30 -22.07 -25.60
CA SER A 64 9.73 -21.78 -25.81
C SER A 64 10.34 -21.05 -24.61
N GLU A 65 11.64 -20.80 -24.65
CA GLU A 65 12.28 -19.77 -23.82
C GLU A 65 12.02 -18.38 -24.44
N ALA A 66 12.01 -17.31 -23.64
CA ALA A 66 11.82 -15.94 -24.16
C ALA A 66 13.15 -15.31 -24.61
N PRO A 67 13.17 -14.54 -25.70
CA PRO A 67 14.34 -13.73 -26.06
C PRO A 67 14.55 -12.62 -25.01
N ALA A 68 15.77 -12.50 -24.49
CA ALA A 68 16.13 -11.48 -23.51
C ALA A 68 16.14 -10.08 -24.13
N ALA A 69 15.03 -9.34 -23.99
CA ALA A 69 14.85 -8.00 -24.54
C ALA A 69 14.53 -6.96 -23.46
N GLU A 70 15.45 -6.00 -23.33
CA GLU A 70 15.42 -4.71 -22.60
C GLU A 70 14.21 -4.40 -21.69
N VAL A 71 14.47 -4.32 -20.38
CA VAL A 71 13.69 -3.45 -19.48
C VAL A 71 14.01 -1.99 -19.84
N LYS A 72 12.98 -1.16 -20.03
CA LYS A 72 13.14 0.29 -20.09
C LYS A 72 12.50 0.92 -18.86
N GLU A 73 13.35 1.48 -18.01
CA GLU A 73 12.95 2.42 -16.98
C GLU A 73 12.41 3.70 -17.63
N ALA A 74 11.44 4.35 -16.99
CA ALA A 74 10.93 5.65 -17.41
C ALA A 74 11.41 6.73 -16.43
N SER A 75 12.53 7.36 -16.77
CA SER A 75 13.02 8.59 -16.13
C SER A 75 12.33 9.84 -16.69
N ASP A 76 12.76 10.99 -16.17
CA ASP A 76 12.46 12.35 -16.65
C ASP A 76 11.05 12.88 -16.31
N ALA A 77 10.84 14.19 -16.10
CA ALA A 77 11.74 15.33 -16.27
C ALA A 77 11.64 16.36 -15.13
N CYS A 78 12.69 17.19 -15.00
CA CYS A 78 12.67 18.42 -14.21
C CYS A 78 11.93 19.55 -14.96
N GLY A 79 11.26 20.44 -14.23
CA GLY A 79 10.62 21.65 -14.78
C GLY A 79 10.72 22.85 -13.85
N SER A 80 11.68 23.74 -14.11
CA SER A 80 11.84 25.02 -13.40
C SER A 80 10.88 26.08 -13.95
N GLY A 81 10.36 26.96 -13.08
CA GLY A 81 9.54 28.11 -13.49
C GLY A 81 9.17 29.00 -12.31
N GLU A 82 9.79 30.18 -12.23
CA GLU A 82 9.58 31.15 -11.15
C GLU A 82 8.42 32.11 -11.44
N THR A 83 7.71 32.56 -10.40
CA THR A 83 7.43 34.00 -10.19
C THR A 83 6.95 34.28 -8.76
N LEU A 84 7.24 35.47 -8.24
CA LEU A 84 7.00 35.88 -6.85
C LEU A 84 6.46 37.31 -6.83
N GLN A 85 5.20 37.50 -6.39
CA GLN A 85 4.58 38.80 -6.12
C GLN A 85 3.22 38.64 -5.39
N SER A 86 2.69 39.69 -4.73
CA SER A 86 3.02 40.10 -3.34
C SER A 86 1.89 41.02 -2.79
N LEU A 87 1.75 41.11 -1.45
CA LEU A 87 0.77 41.94 -0.69
C LEU A 87 -0.71 41.50 -0.89
N GLY A 88 -1.65 41.52 0.06
CA GLY A 88 -1.81 41.91 1.49
C GLY A 88 -3.33 41.90 1.79
N VAL A 89 -3.95 42.18 2.95
CA VAL A 89 -3.70 42.39 4.41
C VAL A 89 -5.12 42.54 5.07
N PRO A 90 -5.39 42.50 6.41
CA PRO A 90 -4.51 42.39 7.59
C PRO A 90 -5.00 41.32 8.65
N LEU A 91 -4.49 41.42 9.89
CA LEU A 91 -4.77 40.56 11.06
C LEU A 91 -5.80 41.18 12.03
N SER A 92 -6.91 40.50 12.37
CA SER A 92 -7.65 40.68 13.64
C SER A 92 -8.80 39.67 13.90
N ALA A 93 -8.74 38.95 15.05
CA ALA A 93 -9.84 38.23 15.73
C ALA A 93 -10.57 37.10 14.94
N VAL A 94 -11.22 36.10 15.56
CA VAL A 94 -11.67 35.92 16.94
C VAL A 94 -11.23 34.56 17.51
N LEU A 95 -10.66 34.57 18.72
CA LEU A 95 -10.76 33.48 19.70
C LEU A 95 -11.73 33.95 20.80
N PRO A 96 -12.52 33.05 21.41
CA PRO A 96 -12.00 32.34 22.59
C PRO A 96 -12.35 30.85 22.61
N GLY A 97 -11.50 30.02 23.23
CA GLY A 97 -11.76 28.58 23.28
C GLY A 97 -10.68 27.68 23.90
N THR A 98 -9.69 28.24 24.60
CA THR A 98 -8.71 27.41 25.32
C THR A 98 -9.39 26.69 26.49
N ARG A 99 -9.70 25.41 26.29
CA ARG A 99 -9.86 24.45 27.38
C ARG A 99 -8.75 23.42 27.29
N SER A 100 -7.77 23.58 28.17
CA SER A 100 -7.07 22.46 28.76
C SER A 100 -8.10 21.41 29.17
N ILE A 101 -7.90 20.16 28.78
CA ILE A 101 -8.65 19.04 29.35
C ILE A 101 -7.75 18.47 30.45
N ASP A 102 -8.08 18.80 31.70
CA ASP A 102 -7.35 18.33 32.86
C ASP A 102 -7.37 16.80 32.97
N ILE A 103 -6.29 16.24 33.52
CA ILE A 103 -6.08 14.80 33.65
C ILE A 103 -7.09 14.23 34.66
N ALA A 104 -8.12 13.55 34.17
CA ALA A 104 -9.21 13.01 34.99
C ALA A 104 -9.67 11.60 34.56
N GLY A 105 -8.74 10.64 34.66
CA GLY A 105 -9.04 9.23 34.96
C GLY A 105 -9.96 8.43 34.02
N ALA A 106 -9.38 7.81 32.99
CA ALA A 106 -9.86 6.54 32.43
C ALA A 106 -8.70 5.54 32.42
N THR A 107 -8.83 4.44 33.16
CA THR A 107 -7.70 3.54 33.46
C THR A 107 -7.56 2.38 32.48
N HIS A 108 -6.73 2.56 31.46
CA HIS A 108 -5.96 1.47 30.86
C HIS A 108 -4.52 1.94 30.73
N GLY A 109 -3.62 1.36 31.53
CA GLY A 109 -2.17 1.55 31.37
C GLY A 109 -1.63 0.74 30.20
N GLU A 110 -0.33 0.87 29.94
CA GLU A 110 0.41 0.12 28.90
C GLU A 110 0.17 0.58 27.44
N SER A 111 0.41 1.88 27.17
CA SER A 111 0.70 2.39 25.80
C SER A 111 1.44 3.75 25.77
N GLU A 112 1.20 4.59 26.79
CA GLU A 112 1.70 5.96 26.93
C GLU A 112 3.22 6.19 26.81
N SER A 113 4.04 5.14 26.90
CA SER A 113 5.50 5.23 26.87
C SER A 113 6.10 5.05 25.47
N ASP A 114 5.56 4.13 24.66
CA ASP A 114 6.22 3.67 23.45
C ASP A 114 6.06 4.67 22.28
N TYR A 115 4.89 5.29 22.13
CA TYR A 115 4.69 6.30 21.09
C TYR A 115 5.51 7.57 21.37
N LYS A 116 5.81 7.91 22.63
CA LYS A 116 6.62 9.09 22.98
C LYS A 116 8.07 8.95 22.54
N ALA A 117 8.59 7.73 22.44
CA ALA A 117 9.90 7.47 21.85
C ALA A 117 9.94 7.68 20.32
N LEU A 118 8.78 7.77 19.66
CA LEU A 118 8.64 8.02 18.22
C LEU A 118 8.35 9.49 17.88
N LEU A 119 8.18 10.34 18.90
CA LEU A 119 7.95 11.78 18.77
C LEU A 119 9.25 12.57 18.94
N ASP A 120 9.33 13.71 18.26
CA ASP A 120 10.37 14.72 18.49
C ASP A 120 9.90 15.83 19.45
N ALA A 121 10.71 16.89 19.57
CA ALA A 121 10.44 18.04 20.44
C ALA A 121 9.21 18.87 20.02
N ASP A 122 8.78 18.79 18.75
CA ASP A 122 7.64 19.52 18.18
C ASP A 122 6.34 18.70 18.16
N GLY A 123 6.38 17.48 18.69
CA GLY A 123 5.26 16.55 18.72
C GLY A 123 4.88 16.04 17.33
N ILE A 124 5.87 15.84 16.46
CA ILE A 124 5.75 15.19 15.15
C ILE A 124 6.66 13.96 15.09
N ASN A 125 6.54 13.14 14.03
CA ASN A 125 7.28 11.89 13.91
C ASN A 125 8.80 12.08 13.79
N ALA A 126 9.56 11.63 14.79
CA ALA A 126 11.03 11.70 14.78
C ALA A 126 11.67 10.84 13.68
N PHE A 127 11.02 9.73 13.33
CA PHE A 127 11.49 8.71 12.40
C PHE A 127 10.70 8.70 11.09
N ALA A 128 11.34 8.25 10.00
CA ALA A 128 10.66 7.96 8.75
C ALA A 128 9.90 6.62 8.86
N MET A 129 8.80 6.48 8.13
CA MET A 129 7.96 5.28 8.14
C MET A 129 8.03 4.54 6.82
N GLN A 130 8.22 3.23 6.91
CA GLN A 130 8.36 2.32 5.77
C GLN A 130 7.37 1.16 5.85
N CYS A 131 7.04 0.55 4.72
CA CYS A 131 6.23 -0.66 4.68
C CYS A 131 6.95 -1.83 5.37
N ARG A 132 6.26 -2.52 6.30
CA ARG A 132 6.81 -3.68 7.04
C ARG A 132 7.26 -4.84 6.13
N PHE A 133 6.69 -4.93 4.91
CA PHE A 133 6.80 -6.08 4.02
C PHE A 133 7.88 -5.90 2.93
N CYS A 134 7.99 -4.71 2.33
CA CYS A 134 8.95 -4.43 1.24
C CYS A 134 9.93 -3.28 1.52
N GLY A 135 9.76 -2.50 2.61
CA GLY A 135 10.64 -1.37 2.92
C GLY A 135 10.42 -0.08 2.12
N CYS A 136 9.42 -0.05 1.21
CA CYS A 136 8.97 1.16 0.50
C CYS A 136 8.70 2.30 1.50
N SER A 137 9.17 3.52 1.19
CA SER A 137 8.99 4.70 2.06
C SER A 137 7.56 5.21 1.96
N VAL A 138 6.89 5.36 3.11
CA VAL A 138 5.47 5.76 3.18
C VAL A 138 5.36 7.23 3.59
N LEU A 139 6.06 7.63 4.66
CA LEU A 139 6.05 9.00 5.20
C LEU A 139 7.47 9.38 5.64
N PRO A 140 7.97 10.57 5.28
CA PRO A 140 9.25 11.08 5.76
C PRO A 140 9.15 11.54 7.23
N LYS A 141 10.30 11.73 7.88
CA LYS A 141 10.37 12.29 9.24
C LYS A 141 9.91 13.75 9.30
N GLY A 142 9.38 14.18 10.45
CA GLY A 142 9.07 15.57 10.75
C GLY A 142 7.91 16.16 9.93
N LYS A 143 6.86 15.36 9.64
CA LYS A 143 5.68 15.83 8.89
C LYS A 143 4.34 15.60 9.60
N VAL A 144 4.20 14.50 10.33
CA VAL A 144 2.89 14.02 10.81
C VAL A 144 2.79 14.02 12.32
N LYS A 145 1.59 14.26 12.84
CA LYS A 145 1.32 14.35 14.28
C LYS A 145 0.72 13.05 14.80
N PHE A 146 1.12 12.63 16.00
CA PHE A 146 0.46 11.52 16.68
C PHE A 146 -0.94 11.93 17.13
N VAL A 147 -1.90 11.04 16.94
CA VAL A 147 -3.27 11.14 17.44
C VAL A 147 -3.64 9.79 18.02
N ASP A 148 -3.90 9.75 19.33
CA ASP A 148 -4.48 8.57 19.94
C ASP A 148 -5.96 8.46 19.52
N THR A 149 -6.29 7.35 18.87
CA THR A 149 -7.62 6.99 18.40
C THR A 149 -7.61 5.49 18.17
N GLN A 150 -8.69 4.80 18.54
CA GLN A 150 -8.89 3.39 18.27
C GLN A 150 -9.84 3.23 17.08
N VAL A 151 -9.44 2.47 16.06
CA VAL A 151 -10.24 2.21 14.86
C VAL A 151 -10.17 0.74 14.48
N ASP A 152 -11.33 0.14 14.26
CA ASP A 152 -11.45 -1.21 13.72
C ASP A 152 -11.05 -1.22 12.24
N LEU A 153 -9.99 -1.97 11.93
CA LEU A 153 -9.46 -2.08 10.57
C LEU A 153 -9.37 -3.54 10.14
N PRO A 154 -9.56 -3.85 8.84
CA PRO A 154 -9.19 -5.15 8.28
C PRO A 154 -7.76 -5.52 8.68
N PRO A 155 -7.49 -6.74 9.18
CA PRO A 155 -6.17 -7.17 9.57
C PRO A 155 -5.24 -7.20 8.38
N LEU A 156 -3.95 -6.91 8.61
CA LEU A 156 -2.94 -7.08 7.58
C LEU A 156 -2.86 -8.57 7.17
N PRO A 157 -2.66 -8.88 5.88
CA PRO A 157 -2.44 -10.26 5.45
C PRO A 157 -1.16 -10.80 6.10
N SER A 158 -1.31 -11.70 7.07
CA SER A 158 -0.20 -12.46 7.61
C SER A 158 0.34 -13.42 6.55
N LYS A 159 1.66 -13.66 6.54
CA LYS A 159 2.33 -14.48 5.51
C LYS A 159 1.71 -15.88 5.35
N ASP A 160 1.21 -16.44 6.45
CA ASP A 160 0.74 -17.83 6.51
C ASP A 160 -0.77 -18.00 6.27
N LYS A 161 -1.54 -16.94 6.02
CA LYS A 161 -3.00 -17.01 5.81
C LYS A 161 -3.46 -16.12 4.66
N LYS A 162 -4.33 -16.67 3.80
CA LYS A 162 -4.97 -15.98 2.67
C LYS A 162 -5.41 -14.58 3.07
N ALA A 163 -5.04 -13.58 2.28
CA ALA A 163 -5.50 -12.21 2.45
C ALA A 163 -7.03 -12.17 2.59
N ALA A 164 -7.52 -11.56 3.68
CA ALA A 164 -8.94 -11.31 3.86
C ALA A 164 -9.39 -10.33 2.76
N SER A 165 -10.18 -10.82 1.80
CA SER A 165 -10.63 -10.01 0.68
C SER A 165 -11.52 -8.88 1.18
N ILE A 166 -11.04 -7.65 1.03
CA ILE A 166 -11.81 -6.42 1.29
C ILE A 166 -13.08 -6.48 0.44
N GLY A 167 -14.22 -6.77 1.08
CA GLY A 167 -15.49 -7.08 0.41
C GLY A 167 -16.20 -8.37 0.86
N GLY A 168 -15.62 -9.18 1.78
CA GLY A 168 -16.28 -10.39 2.28
C GLY A 168 -16.08 -10.65 3.77
N GLY A 169 -17.06 -10.28 4.60
CA GLY A 169 -17.21 -10.73 6.00
C GLY A 169 -15.94 -10.64 6.85
N VAL A 170 -15.21 -9.53 6.74
CA VAL A 170 -13.84 -9.42 7.27
C VAL A 170 -13.87 -9.35 8.81
N PRO A 171 -13.17 -10.24 9.54
CA PRO A 171 -12.94 -10.03 10.96
C PRO A 171 -12.04 -8.80 11.12
N MET A 172 -12.49 -7.77 11.83
CA MET A 172 -11.68 -6.58 12.10
C MET A 172 -10.67 -6.86 13.24
N GLU A 173 -9.55 -6.16 13.24
CA GLU A 173 -8.72 -5.96 14.43
C GLU A 173 -8.80 -4.49 14.85
N SER A 174 -9.04 -4.23 16.13
CA SER A 174 -9.04 -2.87 16.68
C SER A 174 -7.60 -2.39 16.82
N VAL A 175 -7.24 -1.33 16.10
CA VAL A 175 -5.89 -0.75 16.14
C VAL A 175 -5.96 0.59 16.85
N SER A 176 -5.09 0.79 17.85
CA SER A 176 -4.92 2.05 18.58
C SER A 176 -3.69 2.82 18.10
N GLY A 177 -3.78 4.15 18.11
CA GLY A 177 -2.70 5.06 17.76
C GLY A 177 -2.51 5.23 16.26
N PHE A 178 -2.67 6.47 15.78
CA PHE A 178 -2.48 6.83 14.39
C PHE A 178 -1.58 8.06 14.22
N TRP A 179 -0.87 8.12 13.10
CA TRP A 179 -0.28 9.34 12.58
C TRP A 179 -1.31 10.07 11.71
N HIS A 180 -1.64 11.32 12.10
CA HIS A 180 -2.47 12.21 11.32
C HIS A 180 -1.68 12.94 10.25
N VAL A 181 -2.12 12.80 9.01
CA VAL A 181 -1.56 13.43 7.81
C VAL A 181 -2.61 14.38 7.24
N LYS A 182 -2.24 15.65 7.09
CA LYS A 182 -3.15 16.71 6.61
C LYS A 182 -3.22 16.80 5.09
N ASP A 183 -2.13 16.46 4.41
CA ASP A 183 -2.01 16.52 2.96
C ASP A 183 -1.53 15.17 2.42
N LYS A 184 -2.06 14.76 1.26
CA LYS A 184 -1.60 13.57 0.53
C LYS A 184 -0.19 13.78 -0.05
N PHE A 185 0.22 15.03 -0.24
CA PHE A 185 1.58 15.38 -0.66
C PHE A 185 2.63 15.29 0.47
N ASP A 186 2.24 14.97 1.71
CA ASP A 186 3.20 14.62 2.77
C ASP A 186 3.67 13.15 2.69
N PHE A 187 3.00 12.29 1.92
CA PHE A 187 3.42 10.90 1.70
C PHE A 187 4.52 10.80 0.64
N ASP A 188 5.56 9.99 0.92
CA ASP A 188 6.59 9.65 -0.08
C ASP A 188 5.99 8.75 -1.16
N ASN A 189 5.31 7.67 -0.76
CA ASN A 189 4.60 6.74 -1.63
C ASN A 189 3.36 6.19 -0.90
N MET A 190 2.18 6.33 -1.49
CA MET A 190 0.94 5.73 -0.96
C MET A 190 0.11 5.08 -2.07
N GLY A 191 -0.38 3.87 -1.81
CA GLY A 191 -1.46 3.26 -2.58
C GLY A 191 -2.80 3.49 -1.88
N VAL A 192 -3.90 3.46 -2.63
CA VAL A 192 -5.25 3.70 -2.10
C VAL A 192 -6.22 2.66 -2.66
N THR A 193 -7.05 2.05 -1.81
CA THR A 193 -8.08 1.11 -2.27
C THR A 193 -9.21 1.82 -3.00
N ARG A 194 -9.99 1.06 -3.77
CA ARG A 194 -11.32 1.53 -4.20
C ARG A 194 -12.14 1.99 -2.98
N PRO A 195 -12.97 3.03 -3.11
CA PRO A 195 -13.83 3.50 -2.02
C PRO A 195 -14.86 2.43 -1.67
N ILE A 196 -15.15 2.34 -0.37
CA ILE A 196 -16.14 1.45 0.24
C ILE A 196 -17.38 2.28 0.59
N GLU A 197 -18.47 1.60 0.95
CA GLU A 197 -19.67 2.21 1.52
C GLU A 197 -19.34 3.24 2.62
N GLY A 198 -20.05 4.37 2.64
CA GLY A 198 -19.72 5.51 3.50
C GLY A 198 -18.49 6.34 3.07
N GLY A 199 -17.93 6.10 1.87
CA GLY A 199 -16.81 6.85 1.31
C GLY A 199 -15.44 6.53 1.93
N LEU A 200 -15.36 5.49 2.77
CA LEU A 200 -14.13 5.06 3.40
C LEU A 200 -13.14 4.52 2.35
N ARG A 201 -11.90 4.98 2.41
CA ARG A 201 -10.78 4.51 1.60
C ARG A 201 -9.66 4.04 2.53
N TYR A 202 -9.02 2.94 2.16
CA TYR A 202 -7.86 2.44 2.88
C TYR A 202 -6.57 2.83 2.17
N ILE A 203 -5.55 3.12 2.98
CA ILE A 203 -4.17 3.33 2.53
C ILE A 203 -3.49 1.96 2.50
N ILE A 204 -2.82 1.65 1.40
CA ILE A 204 -2.01 0.44 1.18
C ILE A 204 -0.59 0.84 0.76
N CYS A 205 0.37 -0.08 0.85
CA CYS A 205 1.71 0.19 0.33
C CYS A 205 1.69 0.27 -1.21
N ALA A 206 2.20 1.36 -1.77
CA ALA A 206 2.25 1.59 -3.23
C ALA A 206 2.98 0.48 -4.01
N GLU A 207 4.06 -0.07 -3.44
CA GLU A 207 4.95 -1.03 -4.12
C GLU A 207 4.46 -2.50 -4.08
N CYS A 208 3.67 -2.89 -3.08
CA CYS A 208 3.31 -4.30 -2.87
C CYS A 208 1.81 -4.56 -2.66
N ASP A 209 0.96 -3.53 -2.76
CA ASP A 209 -0.48 -3.54 -2.48
C ASP A 209 -0.90 -4.06 -1.09
N ILE A 210 0.06 -4.36 -0.20
CA ILE A 210 -0.23 -4.86 1.14
C ILE A 210 -0.75 -3.72 2.03
N GLY A 211 -1.89 -3.99 2.66
CA GLY A 211 -2.53 -3.15 3.65
C GLY A 211 -3.80 -3.82 4.19
N PRO A 212 -4.69 -3.06 4.85
CA PRO A 212 -4.61 -1.61 5.03
C PRO A 212 -3.54 -1.21 6.05
N ILE A 213 -2.66 -0.27 5.70
CA ILE A 213 -1.71 0.37 6.66
C ILE A 213 -2.30 1.63 7.30
N GLY A 214 -3.40 2.15 6.75
CA GLY A 214 -4.10 3.33 7.23
C GLY A 214 -5.47 3.47 6.59
N TRP A 215 -6.18 4.54 6.91
CA TRP A 215 -7.53 4.82 6.44
C TRP A 215 -7.79 6.33 6.34
N PHE A 216 -8.77 6.69 5.51
CA PHE A 216 -9.29 8.05 5.40
C PHE A 216 -10.69 8.07 4.79
N ARG A 217 -11.40 9.18 4.99
CA ARG A 217 -12.64 9.50 4.28
C ARG A 217 -12.39 10.71 3.40
N ASP A 218 -12.04 11.80 4.06
CA ASP A 218 -11.68 13.10 3.49
C ASP A 218 -10.18 13.18 3.18
N GLU A 219 -9.79 13.81 2.07
CA GLU A 219 -8.39 13.90 1.63
C GLU A 219 -7.54 14.89 2.45
N THR A 220 -8.14 15.53 3.44
CA THR A 220 -7.51 16.47 4.40
C THR A 220 -7.26 15.84 5.77
N SER A 221 -7.62 14.56 5.96
CA SER A 221 -7.57 13.88 7.26
C SER A 221 -7.29 12.38 7.10
N MET A 222 -6.02 12.06 6.83
CA MET A 222 -5.54 10.70 6.64
C MET A 222 -4.87 10.17 7.90
N HIS A 223 -5.04 8.86 8.18
CA HIS A 223 -4.60 8.23 9.41
C HIS A 223 -3.78 6.96 9.09
N VAL A 224 -2.52 6.89 9.55
CA VAL A 224 -1.63 5.73 9.36
C VAL A 224 -1.35 5.05 10.70
N ALA A 225 -1.61 3.74 10.81
CA ALA A 225 -1.53 3.02 12.08
C ALA A 225 -0.07 2.77 12.50
N LEU A 226 0.26 3.05 13.77
CA LEU A 226 1.63 2.97 14.29
C LEU A 226 2.23 1.56 14.14
N GLU A 227 1.47 0.52 14.46
CA GLU A 227 1.90 -0.88 14.43
C GLU A 227 2.05 -1.43 13.00
N ARG A 228 1.43 -0.78 12.01
CA ARG A 228 1.33 -1.26 10.62
C ARG A 228 2.43 -0.73 9.71
N VAL A 229 3.35 0.07 10.25
CA VAL A 229 4.57 0.58 9.59
C VAL A 229 5.84 0.11 10.32
N ARG A 230 7.00 0.34 9.73
CA ARG A 230 8.33 0.20 10.34
C ARG A 230 8.99 1.57 10.42
N TYR A 231 9.61 1.89 11.55
CA TYR A 231 10.36 3.13 11.72
C TYR A 231 11.83 2.99 11.27
N ARG A 232 12.41 4.10 10.78
CA ARG A 232 13.80 4.22 10.32
C ARG A 232 14.37 5.61 10.62
#